data_AF-A0A3M1S2L8-F1
#
_entry.id   AF-A0A3M1S2L8-F1
#
_cell.length_a   1.000
_cell.length_b   1.000
_cell.length_c   1.000
_cell.angle_alpha   90.00
_cell.angle_beta   90.00
_cell.angle_gamma   90.00
#
_symmetry.space_group_name_H-M   'P 1'
#
loop_
_entity.id
_entity.type
_entity.pdbx_description
1 polymer ?
#
loop_
_entity_poly.entity_id
_entity_poly.type
_entity_poly.pdbx_seq_one_letter_code
_entity_poly.pdbx_strand_id
1 'polypeptide(L)'
;MALSNVKRGILIFFLCTIIVPNVWAIDGFSTIDYTISENETGKESMDSADFNQVYDLNVNRDITSLLRLRTSLRFTRFDSRTNTEGDKKRTTNEVLQPYLEVNFSGPKYNINSGFRRSETSIFNYGSSPVKNIDNNFFIRSFFNPFPNLPISFQFEDNHSYDDLKPRKRNAESTRIISNVGYSIYRFNFNYNFNKQLNENRINDVVSNVDNNTINLSYNDSFFRDVFTVSTSFISNMTRSEQDVNRES
;
A
#
# COMPACT_ATOMS: atom_id res chain seq x y z
N MET A 1 -19.45 -18.89 -12.64
CA MET A 1 -18.32 -19.46 -11.86
C MET A 1 -17.65 -18.47 -10.89
N ALA A 2 -17.84 -17.14 -11.03
CA ALA A 2 -17.23 -16.13 -10.14
C ALA A 2 -17.86 -16.01 -8.72
N LEU A 3 -19.09 -16.50 -8.53
CA LEU A 3 -19.83 -16.37 -7.26
C LEU A 3 -19.29 -17.27 -6.12
N SER A 4 -18.55 -18.34 -6.42
CA SER A 4 -18.10 -19.30 -5.39
C SER A 4 -16.86 -18.84 -4.62
N ASN A 5 -15.99 -18.04 -5.24
CA ASN A 5 -14.76 -17.56 -4.63
C ASN A 5 -15.02 -16.41 -3.64
N VAL A 6 -16.00 -15.55 -3.95
CA VAL A 6 -16.45 -14.48 -3.04
C VAL A 6 -17.06 -15.06 -1.76
N LYS A 7 -17.87 -16.13 -1.89
CA LYS A 7 -18.46 -16.83 -0.73
C LYS A 7 -17.42 -17.48 0.19
N ARG A 8 -16.32 -18.01 -0.37
CA ARG A 8 -15.23 -18.59 0.41
C ARG A 8 -14.41 -17.54 1.16
N GLY A 9 -14.18 -16.37 0.55
CA GLY A 9 -13.52 -15.23 1.23
C GLY A 9 -14.34 -14.69 2.41
N ILE A 10 -15.66 -14.55 2.22
CA ILE A 10 -16.59 -14.11 3.28
C ILE A 10 -16.63 -15.13 4.44
N LEU A 11 -16.57 -16.44 4.13
CA LEU A 11 -16.58 -17.49 5.15
C LEU A 11 -15.32 -17.47 6.02
N ILE A 12 -14.13 -17.27 5.42
CA ILE A 12 -12.87 -17.16 6.17
C ILE A 12 -12.86 -15.90 7.03
N PHE A 13 -13.38 -14.78 6.50
CA PHE A 13 -13.56 -13.54 7.26
C PHE A 13 -14.47 -13.76 8.47
N PHE A 14 -15.63 -14.42 8.30
CA PHE A 14 -16.52 -14.76 9.40
C PHE A 14 -15.89 -15.73 10.41
N LEU A 15 -15.10 -16.72 9.98
CA LEU A 15 -14.50 -17.69 10.87
C LEU A 15 -13.44 -17.05 11.82
N CYS A 16 -12.69 -16.06 11.33
CA CYS A 16 -11.75 -15.30 12.15
C CYS A 16 -12.45 -14.37 13.16
N THR A 17 -13.69 -13.95 12.90
CA THR A 17 -14.44 -13.08 13.81
C THR A 17 -15.04 -13.80 15.03
N ILE A 18 -15.32 -15.10 14.96
CA ILE A 18 -16.16 -15.79 15.97
C ILE A 18 -15.40 -16.25 17.24
N ILE A 19 -14.07 -16.34 17.25
CA ILE A 19 -13.36 -17.17 18.26
C ILE A 19 -13.00 -16.47 19.59
N VAL A 20 -13.20 -15.16 19.79
CA VAL A 20 -12.88 -14.57 21.11
C VAL A 20 -13.94 -13.55 21.56
N PRO A 21 -14.61 -13.74 22.70
CA PRO A 21 -15.49 -12.72 23.28
C PRO A 21 -14.66 -11.67 23.99
N ASN A 22 -15.16 -10.44 24.08
CA ASN A 22 -14.62 -9.25 24.76
C ASN A 22 -14.19 -8.14 23.77
N VAL A 23 -15.09 -7.15 23.70
CA VAL A 23 -15.01 -5.79 23.15
C VAL A 23 -14.55 -5.71 21.69
N TRP A 24 -15.52 -5.73 20.77
CA TRP A 24 -15.26 -5.38 19.38
C TRP A 24 -15.46 -3.88 19.21
N ALA A 25 -14.39 -3.15 18.87
CA ALA A 25 -14.55 -1.84 18.24
C ALA A 25 -14.75 -2.10 16.73
N ILE A 26 -16.02 -2.15 16.33
CA ILE A 26 -16.41 -2.14 14.92
C ILE A 26 -16.88 -0.74 14.61
N ASP A 27 -16.25 -0.13 13.62
CA ASP A 27 -16.63 1.15 13.06
C ASP A 27 -16.79 1.00 11.54
N GLY A 28 -17.64 1.84 10.96
CA GLY A 28 -17.91 1.79 9.53
C GLY A 28 -18.81 2.93 9.12
N PHE A 29 -18.78 3.24 7.82
CA PHE A 29 -19.64 4.25 7.23
C PHE A 29 -20.12 3.82 5.84
N SER A 30 -21.19 4.46 5.40
CA SER A 30 -21.70 4.32 4.04
C SER A 30 -22.07 5.70 3.51
N THR A 31 -21.65 5.98 2.28
CA THR A 31 -21.93 7.22 1.57
C THR A 31 -22.50 6.89 0.20
N ILE A 32 -23.53 7.63 -0.23
CA ILE A 32 -24.16 7.50 -1.54
C ILE A 32 -24.33 8.92 -2.09
N ASP A 33 -23.70 9.19 -3.22
CA ASP A 33 -23.73 10.50 -3.88
C ASP A 33 -24.25 10.33 -5.32
N TYR A 34 -25.05 11.29 -5.77
CA TYR A 34 -25.58 11.32 -7.13
C TYR A 34 -25.50 12.74 -7.69
N THR A 35 -24.92 12.89 -8.89
CA THR A 35 -24.72 14.17 -9.56
C THR A 35 -25.21 14.07 -11.00
N ILE A 36 -25.99 15.06 -11.45
CA ILE A 36 -26.39 15.23 -12.85
C ILE A 36 -25.83 16.57 -13.33
N SER A 37 -25.31 16.61 -14.55
CA SER A 37 -24.92 17.83 -15.24
C SER A 37 -25.48 17.80 -16.66
N GLU A 38 -26.08 18.90 -17.08
CA GLU A 38 -26.58 19.12 -18.43
C GLU A 38 -25.85 20.34 -18.99
N ASN A 39 -25.21 20.19 -20.16
CA ASN A 39 -24.53 21.27 -20.84
C ASN A 39 -25.06 21.37 -22.28
N GLU A 40 -25.59 22.54 -22.62
CA GLU A 40 -26.00 22.88 -23.99
C GLU A 40 -25.00 23.90 -24.56
N THR A 41 -24.27 23.50 -25.61
CA THR A 41 -23.39 24.42 -26.35
C THR A 41 -23.81 24.51 -27.80
N GLY A 42 -24.61 25.52 -28.13
CA GLY A 42 -25.08 25.75 -29.50
C GLY A 42 -26.09 24.69 -29.96
N LYS A 43 -25.66 23.78 -30.85
CA LYS A 43 -26.50 22.68 -31.37
C LYS A 43 -26.28 21.34 -30.67
N GLU A 44 -25.28 21.23 -29.79
CA GLU A 44 -24.93 19.97 -29.14
C GLU A 44 -25.41 19.99 -27.69
N SER A 45 -26.20 18.97 -27.32
CA SER A 45 -26.57 18.68 -25.92
C SER A 45 -25.69 17.56 -25.38
N MET A 46 -25.16 17.76 -24.18
CA MET A 46 -24.39 16.77 -23.44
C MET A 46 -24.98 16.59 -22.05
N ASP A 47 -25.45 15.38 -21.76
CA ASP A 47 -25.96 15.00 -20.46
C ASP A 47 -24.96 14.05 -19.79
N SER A 48 -24.56 14.36 -18.55
CA SER A 48 -23.79 13.45 -17.72
C SER A 48 -24.47 13.17 -16.39
N ALA A 49 -24.35 11.92 -15.95
CA ALA A 49 -24.83 11.50 -14.64
C ALA A 49 -23.80 10.58 -13.99
N ASP A 50 -23.42 10.94 -12.77
CA ASP A 50 -22.45 10.20 -11.96
C ASP A 50 -23.12 9.73 -10.67
N PHE A 51 -22.85 8.48 -10.31
CA PHE A 51 -23.37 7.84 -9.11
C PHE A 51 -22.23 7.14 -8.38
N ASN A 52 -22.01 7.54 -7.12
CA ASN A 52 -20.93 7.03 -6.29
C ASN A 52 -21.50 6.37 -5.04
N GLN A 53 -20.97 5.20 -4.70
CA GLN A 53 -21.28 4.48 -3.47
C GLN A 53 -19.99 4.07 -2.80
N VAL A 54 -19.89 4.33 -1.50
CA VAL A 54 -18.77 3.88 -0.67
C VAL A 54 -19.34 3.15 0.53
N TYR A 55 -18.80 1.97 0.81
CA TYR A 55 -19.08 1.21 2.02
C TYR A 55 -17.75 0.83 2.64
N ASP A 56 -17.59 1.14 3.92
CA ASP A 56 -16.34 0.92 4.63
C ASP A 56 -16.64 0.27 5.98
N LEU A 57 -15.97 -0.84 6.25
CA LEU A 57 -16.06 -1.59 7.49
C LEU A 57 -14.66 -1.77 8.06
N ASN A 58 -14.45 -1.34 9.30
CA ASN A 58 -13.21 -1.54 10.03
C ASN A 58 -13.50 -2.32 11.31
N VAL A 59 -12.59 -3.24 11.62
CA VAL A 59 -12.58 -3.99 12.87
C VAL A 59 -11.18 -3.86 13.45
N ASN A 60 -11.07 -3.26 14.62
CA ASN A 60 -9.81 -3.10 15.33
C ASN A 60 -9.92 -3.72 16.72
N ARG A 61 -8.97 -4.60 17.04
CA ARG A 61 -9.03 -5.40 18.26
C ARG A 61 -7.67 -5.62 18.88
N ASP A 62 -7.56 -5.30 20.16
CA ASP A 62 -6.45 -5.76 21.00
C ASP A 62 -6.74 -7.21 21.44
N ILE A 63 -5.96 -8.18 20.92
CA ILE A 63 -6.03 -9.59 21.32
C ILE A 63 -5.35 -9.77 22.67
N THR A 64 -4.21 -9.10 22.87
CA THR A 64 -3.50 -9.00 24.14
C THR A 64 -3.00 -7.56 24.33
N SER A 65 -2.38 -7.24 25.47
CA SER A 65 -1.72 -5.94 25.67
C SER A 65 -0.57 -5.66 24.70
N LEU A 66 -0.05 -6.70 24.04
CA LEU A 66 1.06 -6.62 23.09
C LEU A 66 0.62 -6.89 21.65
N LEU A 67 -0.56 -7.47 21.41
CA LEU A 67 -0.98 -7.93 20.10
C LEU A 67 -2.31 -7.29 19.70
N ARG A 68 -2.31 -6.55 18.59
CA ARG A 68 -3.46 -5.91 17.96
C ARG A 68 -3.70 -6.48 16.56
N LEU A 69 -4.96 -6.70 16.23
CA LEU A 69 -5.44 -7.09 14.91
C LEU A 69 -6.30 -5.96 14.34
N ARG A 70 -5.99 -5.51 13.14
CA ARG A 70 -6.83 -4.61 12.35
C ARG A 70 -7.24 -5.29 11.06
N THR A 71 -8.52 -5.30 10.76
CA THR A 71 -9.01 -5.71 9.44
C THR A 71 -10.00 -4.69 8.92
N SER A 72 -10.00 -4.47 7.62
CA SER A 72 -11.00 -3.62 7.00
C SER A 72 -11.41 -4.13 5.63
N LEU A 73 -12.61 -3.75 5.23
CA LEU A 73 -13.17 -4.03 3.93
C LEU A 73 -13.80 -2.76 3.40
N ARG A 74 -13.24 -2.23 2.31
CA ARG A 74 -13.82 -1.10 1.59
C ARG A 74 -14.34 -1.54 0.24
N PHE A 75 -15.57 -1.17 -0.07
CA PHE A 75 -16.16 -1.29 -1.39
C PHE A 75 -16.49 0.11 -1.92
N THR A 76 -16.12 0.39 -3.16
CA THR A 76 -16.48 1.63 -3.85
C THR A 76 -17.02 1.29 -5.21
N ARG A 77 -18.13 1.92 -5.59
CA ARG A 77 -18.73 1.77 -6.90
C ARG A 77 -19.01 3.14 -7.48
N PHE A 78 -18.52 3.35 -8.70
CA PHE A 78 -18.73 4.57 -9.46
C PHE A 78 -19.35 4.21 -10.80
N ASP A 79 -20.57 4.69 -11.04
CA ASP A 79 -21.28 4.58 -12.31
C ASP A 79 -21.28 5.96 -12.98
N SER A 80 -20.75 6.06 -14.19
CA SER A 80 -20.79 7.26 -15.01
C SER A 80 -21.55 7.00 -16.31
N ARG A 81 -22.40 7.94 -16.68
CA ARG A 81 -23.14 7.94 -17.95
C ARG A 81 -22.91 9.26 -18.63
N THR A 82 -22.64 9.20 -19.93
CA THR A 82 -22.54 10.38 -20.78
C THR A 82 -23.33 10.12 -22.04
N ASN A 83 -24.28 10.99 -22.33
CA ASN A 83 -25.01 11.02 -23.58
C ASN A 83 -24.60 12.27 -24.34
N THR A 84 -24.10 12.09 -25.55
CA THR A 84 -23.87 13.16 -26.53
C THR A 84 -24.66 12.78 -27.78
N GLU A 85 -25.05 13.75 -28.62
CA GLU A 85 -25.82 13.47 -29.84
C GLU A 85 -25.20 12.34 -30.68
N GLY A 86 -25.86 11.17 -30.69
CA GLY A 86 -25.42 9.97 -31.40
C GLY A 86 -24.55 8.97 -30.61
N ASP A 87 -23.99 9.36 -29.47
CA ASP A 87 -23.04 8.54 -28.69
C ASP A 87 -23.50 8.38 -27.23
N LYS A 88 -23.69 7.12 -26.82
CA LYS A 88 -23.98 6.76 -25.42
C LYS A 88 -22.79 6.03 -24.83
N LYS A 89 -22.17 6.63 -23.81
CA LYS A 89 -21.09 6.02 -23.03
C LYS A 89 -21.59 5.72 -21.63
N ARG A 90 -21.32 4.50 -21.17
CA ARG A 90 -21.54 4.10 -19.79
C ARG A 90 -20.31 3.37 -19.30
N THR A 91 -19.83 3.78 -18.13
CA THR A 91 -18.71 3.16 -17.46
C THR A 91 -19.10 2.87 -16.02
N THR A 92 -18.86 1.65 -15.57
CA THR A 92 -18.98 1.27 -14.16
C THR A 92 -17.60 0.85 -13.68
N ASN A 93 -17.16 1.42 -12.56
CA ASN A 93 -15.93 1.07 -11.88
C ASN A 93 -16.26 0.58 -10.47
N GLU A 94 -15.84 -0.64 -10.15
CA GLU A 94 -16.03 -1.24 -8.83
C GLU A 94 -14.66 -1.55 -8.22
N VAL A 95 -14.43 -1.12 -6.98
CA VAL A 95 -13.19 -1.32 -6.24
C VAL A 95 -13.49 -2.05 -4.94
N LEU A 96 -12.88 -3.21 -4.74
CA LEU A 96 -12.93 -3.99 -3.49
C LEU A 96 -11.55 -4.02 -2.84
N GLN A 97 -11.46 -3.56 -1.60
CA GLN A 97 -10.18 -3.43 -0.89
C GLN A 97 -10.24 -4.10 0.49
N PRO A 98 -10.05 -5.42 0.57
CA PRO A 98 -9.83 -6.08 1.85
C PRO A 98 -8.43 -5.77 2.39
N TYR A 99 -8.35 -5.69 3.70
CA TYR A 99 -7.14 -5.35 4.43
C TYR A 99 -7.06 -6.13 5.74
N LEU A 100 -5.85 -6.54 6.07
CA LEU A 100 -5.53 -7.26 7.30
C LEU A 100 -4.16 -6.78 7.80
N GLU A 101 -4.05 -6.48 9.08
CA GLU A 101 -2.82 -6.11 9.75
C GLU A 101 -2.77 -6.71 11.14
N VAL A 102 -1.60 -7.22 11.51
CA VAL A 102 -1.26 -7.68 12.84
C VAL A 102 -0.12 -6.80 13.35
N ASN A 103 -0.31 -6.23 14.54
CA ASN A 103 0.68 -5.41 15.21
C ASN A 103 1.04 -6.04 16.55
N PHE A 104 2.31 -6.43 16.71
CA PHE A 104 2.92 -6.91 17.93
C PHE A 104 3.85 -5.84 18.50
N SER A 105 3.46 -5.19 19.59
CA SER A 105 4.16 -4.04 20.15
C SER A 105 4.40 -4.17 21.65
N GLY A 106 5.63 -3.90 22.08
CA GLY A 106 6.02 -3.74 23.47
C GLY A 106 6.87 -2.49 23.69
N PRO A 107 7.43 -2.27 24.89
CA PRO A 107 8.16 -1.04 25.20
C PRO A 107 9.44 -0.81 24.37
N LYS A 108 10.05 -1.89 23.87
CA LYS A 108 11.33 -1.87 23.15
C LYS A 108 11.24 -2.41 21.72
N TYR A 109 10.07 -2.82 21.27
CA TYR A 109 9.90 -3.40 19.94
C TYR A 109 8.51 -3.12 19.40
N ASN A 110 8.40 -3.03 18.09
CA ASN A 110 7.15 -2.99 17.36
C ASN A 110 7.33 -3.80 16.08
N ILE A 111 6.45 -4.75 15.81
CA ILE A 111 6.43 -5.55 14.60
C ILE A 111 5.02 -5.45 14.04
N ASN A 112 4.91 -4.96 12.82
CA ASN A 112 3.67 -4.69 12.13
C ASN A 112 3.71 -5.40 10.79
N SER A 113 2.83 -6.36 10.57
CA SER A 113 2.73 -7.06 9.29
C SER A 113 1.31 -6.99 8.77
N GLY A 114 1.15 -7.01 7.47
CA GLY A 114 -0.17 -6.93 6.89
C GLY A 114 -0.22 -7.32 5.43
N PHE A 115 -1.46 -7.43 4.97
CA PHE A 115 -1.82 -7.75 3.62
C PHE A 115 -2.95 -6.81 3.18
N ARG A 116 -2.77 -6.22 2.01
CA ARG A 116 -3.78 -5.41 1.33
C ARG A 116 -3.99 -5.97 -0.06
N ARG A 117 -5.25 -6.09 -0.47
CA ARG A 117 -5.60 -6.36 -1.86
C ARG A 117 -6.53 -5.26 -2.36
N SER A 118 -6.42 -4.91 -3.63
CA SER A 118 -7.30 -3.99 -4.32
C SER A 118 -7.71 -4.64 -5.63
N GLU A 119 -8.99 -4.93 -5.78
CA GLU A 119 -9.56 -5.45 -7.01
C GLU A 119 -10.37 -4.34 -7.67
N THR A 120 -9.97 -3.91 -8.86
CA THR A 120 -10.66 -2.87 -9.64
C THR A 120 -11.27 -3.49 -10.88
N SER A 121 -12.58 -3.51 -10.97
CA SER A 121 -13.34 -4.01 -12.12
C SER A 121 -13.92 -2.85 -12.92
N ILE A 122 -13.53 -2.76 -14.18
CA ILE A 122 -13.95 -1.71 -15.11
C ILE A 122 -14.87 -2.33 -16.16
N PHE A 123 -16.09 -1.83 -16.25
CA PHE A 123 -17.09 -2.21 -17.23
C PHE A 123 -17.39 -1.01 -18.12
N ASN A 124 -16.96 -1.06 -19.38
CA ASN A 124 -17.36 -0.06 -20.37
C ASN A 124 -18.42 -0.64 -21.30
N TYR A 125 -19.39 0.18 -21.67
CA TYR A 125 -20.40 -0.19 -22.65
C TYR A 125 -19.74 -0.58 -23.98
N GLY A 126 -20.10 -1.76 -24.51
CA GLY A 126 -19.56 -2.27 -25.76
C GLY A 126 -18.17 -2.90 -25.67
N SER A 127 -17.57 -3.04 -24.48
CA SER A 127 -16.30 -3.76 -24.30
C SER A 127 -16.40 -4.90 -23.29
N SER A 128 -15.48 -5.86 -23.39
CA SER A 128 -15.30 -6.84 -22.32
C SER A 128 -14.84 -6.16 -21.03
N PRO A 129 -15.31 -6.62 -19.86
CA PRO A 129 -14.84 -6.11 -18.58
C PRO A 129 -13.37 -6.46 -18.36
N VAL A 130 -12.67 -5.59 -17.63
CA VAL A 130 -11.28 -5.81 -17.22
C VAL A 130 -11.20 -5.75 -15.71
N LYS A 131 -10.52 -6.72 -15.10
CA LYS A 131 -10.22 -6.71 -13.67
C LYS A 131 -8.73 -6.53 -13.44
N ASN A 132 -8.37 -5.44 -12.79
CA ASN A 132 -7.03 -5.18 -12.27
C ASN A 132 -6.96 -5.63 -10.80
N ILE A 133 -5.88 -6.31 -10.44
CA ILE A 133 -5.66 -6.83 -9.09
C ILE A 133 -4.28 -6.35 -8.63
N ASP A 134 -4.26 -5.65 -7.50
CA ASP A 134 -3.07 -5.20 -6.82
C ASP A 134 -3.04 -5.84 -5.43
N ASN A 135 -2.01 -6.64 -5.15
CA ASN A 135 -1.74 -7.21 -3.83
C ASN A 135 -0.50 -6.54 -3.24
N ASN A 136 -0.53 -6.28 -1.94
CA ASN A 136 0.61 -5.78 -1.19
C ASN A 136 0.70 -6.60 0.10
N PHE A 137 1.88 -7.17 0.36
CA PHE A 137 2.25 -7.74 1.63
C PHE A 137 3.37 -6.90 2.23
N PHE A 138 3.32 -6.67 3.53
CA PHE A 138 4.37 -5.92 4.21
C PHE A 138 4.68 -6.47 5.59
N ILE A 139 5.92 -6.27 5.99
CA ILE A 139 6.41 -6.44 7.36
C ILE A 139 7.25 -5.20 7.68
N ARG A 140 6.96 -4.55 8.80
CA ARG A 140 7.70 -3.43 9.35
C ARG A 140 8.05 -3.79 10.77
N SER A 141 9.29 -3.63 11.15
CA SER A 141 9.74 -3.87 12.51
C SER A 141 10.66 -2.76 12.97
N PHE A 142 10.56 -2.48 14.26
CA PHE A 142 11.36 -1.52 14.97
C PHE A 142 11.78 -2.16 16.27
N PHE A 143 13.07 -2.07 16.59
CA PHE A 143 13.67 -2.60 17.80
C PHE A 143 14.54 -1.51 18.41
N ASN A 144 14.35 -1.27 19.70
CA ASN A 144 15.13 -0.32 20.48
C ASN A 144 15.59 -1.00 21.78
N PRO A 145 16.50 -2.00 21.69
CA PRO A 145 16.96 -2.76 22.84
C PRO A 145 17.59 -1.87 23.92
N PHE A 146 18.29 -0.82 23.48
CA PHE A 146 18.89 0.23 24.28
C PHE A 146 18.49 1.60 23.72
N PRO A 147 18.31 2.65 24.53
CA PRO A 147 17.87 3.97 24.07
C PRO A 147 18.72 4.57 22.93
N ASN A 148 19.95 4.10 22.77
CA ASN A 148 20.94 4.61 21.85
C ASN A 148 21.22 3.68 20.66
N LEU A 149 20.45 2.61 20.46
CA LEU A 149 20.62 1.67 19.34
C LEU A 149 19.25 1.34 18.69
N PRO A 150 18.59 2.31 18.03
CA PRO A 150 17.39 2.03 17.26
C PRO A 150 17.71 1.25 15.98
N ILE A 151 16.93 0.21 15.71
CA ILE A 151 17.02 -0.62 14.51
C ILE A 151 15.61 -0.70 13.89
N SER A 152 15.49 -0.50 12.59
CA SER A 152 14.22 -0.73 11.88
C SER A 152 14.45 -1.57 10.64
N PHE A 153 13.50 -2.44 10.33
CA PHE A 153 13.50 -3.22 9.10
C PHE A 153 12.11 -3.14 8.46
N GLN A 154 12.07 -3.08 7.14
CA GLN A 154 10.83 -3.06 6.37
C GLN A 154 11.00 -3.92 5.12
N PHE A 155 10.04 -4.79 4.90
CA PHE A 155 9.90 -5.61 3.72
C PHE A 155 8.52 -5.31 3.12
N GLU A 156 8.47 -5.04 1.83
CA GLU A 156 7.23 -4.86 1.08
C GLU A 156 7.30 -5.66 -0.21
N ASP A 157 6.25 -6.39 -0.51
CA ASP A 157 6.08 -7.10 -1.76
C ASP A 157 4.76 -6.70 -2.41
N ASN A 158 4.82 -6.24 -3.65
CA ASN A 158 3.69 -5.75 -4.40
C ASN A 158 3.55 -6.57 -5.68
N HIS A 159 2.37 -7.14 -5.91
CA HIS A 159 2.07 -7.87 -7.14
C HIS A 159 0.84 -7.29 -7.82
N SER A 160 0.99 -6.98 -9.10
CA SER A 160 0.03 -6.20 -9.87
C SER A 160 -0.25 -6.87 -11.21
N TYR A 161 -1.51 -7.25 -11.48
CA TYR A 161 -1.85 -7.96 -12.72
C TYR A 161 -3.29 -7.71 -13.17
N ASP A 162 -3.56 -7.99 -14.45
CA ASP A 162 -4.93 -8.05 -14.98
C ASP A 162 -5.42 -9.50 -15.20
N ASP A 163 -6.74 -9.66 -15.35
CA ASP A 163 -7.38 -10.96 -15.62
C ASP A 163 -7.53 -11.28 -17.11
N LEU A 164 -6.95 -10.47 -18.00
CA LEU A 164 -7.04 -10.65 -19.46
C LEU A 164 -6.23 -11.87 -19.93
N LYS A 165 -6.62 -12.40 -21.09
CA LYS A 165 -5.91 -13.47 -21.79
C LYS A 165 -5.73 -13.07 -23.27
N PRO A 166 -4.51 -12.73 -23.73
CA PRO A 166 -3.28 -12.58 -22.94
C PRO A 166 -3.36 -11.40 -21.96
N ARG A 167 -2.57 -11.47 -20.86
CA ARG A 167 -2.44 -10.38 -19.90
C ARG A 167 -1.79 -9.16 -20.55
N LYS A 168 -2.19 -7.96 -20.15
CA LYS A 168 -1.53 -6.69 -20.54
C LYS A 168 -0.78 -6.03 -19.39
N ARG A 169 -1.01 -6.50 -18.16
CA ARG A 169 -0.38 -6.06 -16.91
C ARG A 169 0.04 -7.27 -16.11
N ASN A 170 1.33 -7.33 -15.77
CA ASN A 170 1.89 -8.29 -14.82
C ASN A 170 3.23 -7.74 -14.31
N ALA A 171 3.20 -7.09 -13.16
CA ALA A 171 4.37 -6.46 -12.55
C ALA A 171 4.49 -6.86 -11.09
N GLU A 172 5.72 -7.00 -10.61
CA GLU A 172 6.07 -7.31 -9.23
C GLU A 172 7.08 -6.29 -8.73
N SER A 173 6.96 -5.88 -7.47
CA SER A 173 7.89 -4.93 -6.85
C SER A 173 8.16 -5.35 -5.41
N THR A 174 9.40 -5.76 -5.16
CA THR A 174 9.88 -6.11 -3.83
C THR A 174 10.81 -5.01 -3.32
N ARG A 175 10.59 -4.57 -2.09
CA ARG A 175 11.38 -3.54 -1.43
C ARG A 175 11.83 -3.97 -0.05
N ILE A 176 13.10 -3.74 0.25
CA ILE A 176 13.72 -4.01 1.55
C ILE A 176 14.38 -2.72 2.03
N ILE A 177 13.99 -2.26 3.22
CA ILE A 177 14.61 -1.12 3.89
C ILE A 177 15.14 -1.60 5.25
N SER A 178 16.35 -1.19 5.59
CA SER A 178 16.91 -1.38 6.92
C SER A 178 17.53 -0.08 7.40
N ASN A 179 17.35 0.24 8.68
CA ASN A 179 18.01 1.35 9.33
C ASN A 179 18.65 0.88 10.63
N VAL A 180 19.87 1.33 10.87
CA VAL A 180 20.57 1.16 12.15
C VAL A 180 21.08 2.52 12.57
N GLY A 181 20.60 3.00 13.71
CA GLY A 181 21.14 4.17 14.38
C GLY A 181 21.94 3.75 15.60
N TYR A 182 23.02 4.47 15.89
CA TYR A 182 23.79 4.30 17.11
C TYR A 182 24.31 5.64 17.61
N SER A 183 24.01 5.97 18.86
CA SER A 183 24.47 7.21 19.50
C SER A 183 25.33 6.89 20.72
N ILE A 184 26.50 7.51 20.82
CA ILE A 184 27.34 7.38 21.99
C ILE A 184 28.03 8.72 22.28
N TYR A 185 27.73 9.29 23.45
CA TYR A 185 28.14 10.64 23.84
C TYR A 185 27.81 11.69 22.76
N ARG A 186 28.84 12.14 22.06
CA ARG A 186 28.84 13.22 21.08
C ARG A 186 28.82 12.69 19.65
N PHE A 187 28.90 11.37 19.50
CA PHE A 187 28.98 10.68 18.23
C PHE A 187 27.63 10.05 17.88
N ASN A 188 27.18 10.25 16.64
CA ASN A 188 26.02 9.58 16.09
C ASN A 188 26.39 8.91 14.77
N PHE A 189 25.98 7.66 14.63
CA PHE A 189 26.07 6.87 13.43
C PHE A 189 24.67 6.50 12.97
N ASN A 190 24.41 6.62 11.68
CA ASN A 190 23.20 6.12 11.05
C ASN A 190 23.56 5.44 9.74
N TYR A 191 23.03 4.25 9.54
CA TYR A 191 23.11 3.51 8.29
C TYR A 191 21.71 3.22 7.78
N ASN A 192 21.44 3.59 6.53
CA ASN A 192 20.21 3.26 5.82
C ASN A 192 20.56 2.42 4.59
N PHE A 193 19.87 1.30 4.46
CA PHE A 193 19.88 0.44 3.29
C PHE A 193 18.47 0.41 2.69
N ASN A 194 18.36 0.59 1.38
CA ASN A 194 17.09 0.51 0.66
C ASN A 194 17.31 -0.16 -0.70
N LYS A 195 16.81 -1.38 -0.84
CA LYS A 195 16.83 -2.16 -2.07
C LYS A 195 15.43 -2.26 -2.64
N GLN A 196 15.30 -2.06 -3.95
CA GLN A 196 14.04 -2.21 -4.67
C GLN A 196 14.27 -2.99 -5.96
N LEU A 197 13.58 -4.11 -6.09
CA LEU A 197 13.51 -4.93 -7.30
C LEU A 197 12.13 -4.72 -7.94
N ASN A 198 12.10 -4.40 -9.23
CA ASN A 198 10.88 -4.28 -10.02
C ASN A 198 10.98 -5.22 -11.21
N GLU A 199 9.99 -6.10 -11.37
CA GLU A 199 9.87 -7.01 -12.51
C GLU A 199 8.62 -6.65 -13.31
N ASN A 200 8.77 -6.48 -14.62
CA ASN A 200 7.65 -6.41 -15.56
C ASN A 200 7.70 -7.64 -16.46
N ARG A 201 6.83 -8.60 -16.17
CA ARG A 201 6.75 -9.90 -16.84
C ARG A 201 6.01 -9.87 -18.18
N ILE A 202 5.52 -8.70 -18.62
CA ILE A 202 4.95 -8.53 -19.96
C ILE A 202 6.04 -8.14 -20.96
N ASN A 203 7.01 -7.35 -20.49
CA ASN A 203 8.09 -6.83 -21.31
C ASN A 203 9.45 -7.49 -20.98
N ASP A 204 9.44 -8.49 -20.09
CA ASP A 204 10.61 -9.17 -19.53
C ASP A 204 11.72 -8.21 -19.08
N VAL A 205 11.30 -7.13 -18.40
CA VAL A 205 12.20 -6.11 -17.85
C VAL A 205 12.35 -6.32 -16.36
N VAL A 206 13.59 -6.41 -15.90
CA VAL A 206 13.94 -6.42 -14.47
C VAL A 206 14.75 -5.16 -14.18
N SER A 207 14.37 -4.45 -13.12
CA SER A 207 15.05 -3.26 -12.62
C SER A 207 15.42 -3.48 -11.17
N ASN A 208 16.68 -3.26 -10.82
CA ASN A 208 17.17 -3.32 -9.45
C ASN A 208 17.80 -1.99 -9.06
N VAL A 209 17.40 -1.45 -7.92
CA VAL A 209 17.95 -0.20 -7.37
C VAL A 209 18.35 -0.44 -5.92
N ASP A 210 19.64 -0.28 -5.64
CA ASP A 210 20.22 -0.41 -4.31
C ASP A 210 20.73 0.97 -3.86
N ASN A 211 20.23 1.46 -2.73
CA ASN A 211 20.65 2.72 -2.11
C ASN A 211 21.22 2.45 -0.72
N ASN A 212 22.40 2.99 -0.45
CA ASN A 212 23.08 2.89 0.83
C ASN A 212 23.45 4.29 1.28
N THR A 213 23.06 4.67 2.48
CA THR A 213 23.42 5.95 3.08
C THR A 213 24.11 5.72 4.41
N ILE A 214 25.31 6.28 4.57
CA ILE A 214 26.03 6.30 5.83
C ILE A 214 26.10 7.76 6.29
N ASN A 215 25.71 8.01 7.53
CA ASN A 215 25.88 9.30 8.18
C ASN A 215 26.64 9.09 9.50
N LEU A 216 27.75 9.80 9.64
CA LEU A 216 28.57 9.88 10.84
C LEU A 216 28.60 11.34 11.28
N SER A 217 28.29 11.63 12.53
CA SER A 217 28.39 12.98 13.06
C SER A 217 29.01 12.99 14.44
N TYR A 218 29.77 14.04 14.72
CA TYR A 218 30.32 14.34 16.03
C TYR A 218 29.98 15.79 16.36
N ASN A 219 29.37 16.03 17.52
CA ASN A 219 29.02 17.37 17.98
C ASN A 219 29.41 17.53 19.45
N ASP A 220 30.21 18.54 19.74
CA ASP A 220 30.73 18.81 21.08
C ASP A 220 30.81 20.31 21.36
N SER A 221 30.63 20.68 22.62
CA SER A 221 30.86 22.02 23.12
C SER A 221 31.87 22.03 24.27
N PHE A 222 32.77 23.01 24.23
CA PHE A 222 33.84 23.24 25.17
C PHE A 222 33.66 24.59 25.85
N PHE A 223 34.19 24.70 27.08
CA PHE A 223 34.19 25.94 27.87
C PHE A 223 32.79 26.54 28.11
N ARG A 224 31.81 25.72 28.52
CA ARG A 224 30.41 26.15 28.72
C ARG A 224 29.82 26.79 27.45
N ASP A 225 29.92 26.06 26.35
CA ASP A 225 29.35 26.43 25.04
C ASP A 225 30.01 27.63 24.35
N VAL A 226 31.15 28.11 24.85
CA VAL A 226 31.92 29.17 24.18
C VAL A 226 32.53 28.68 22.87
N PHE A 227 32.86 27.38 22.77
CA PHE A 227 33.43 26.80 21.56
C PHE A 227 32.72 25.50 21.18
N THR A 228 32.14 25.42 20.00
CA THR A 228 31.43 24.23 19.51
C THR A 228 32.15 23.64 18.31
N VAL A 229 32.40 22.33 18.34
CA VAL A 229 32.95 21.56 17.23
C VAL A 229 31.87 20.62 16.71
N SER A 230 31.50 20.79 15.45
CA SER A 230 30.61 19.88 14.74
C SER A 230 31.28 19.40 13.47
N THR A 231 31.35 18.08 13.30
CA THR A 231 31.76 17.47 12.04
C THR A 231 30.74 16.41 11.63
N SER A 232 30.48 16.31 10.34
CA SER A 232 29.56 15.33 9.77
C SER A 232 30.12 14.80 8.47
N PHE A 233 30.00 13.49 8.27
CA PHE A 233 30.32 12.79 7.05
C PHE A 233 29.07 12.07 6.57
N ILE A 234 28.69 12.31 5.32
CA ILE A 234 27.55 11.66 4.67
C ILE A 234 28.07 11.02 3.38
N SER A 235 27.81 9.73 3.20
CA SER A 235 28.08 8.99 1.98
C SER A 235 26.79 8.39 1.45
N ASN A 236 26.48 8.64 0.17
CA ASN A 236 25.34 8.09 -0.53
C ASN A 236 25.85 7.25 -1.70
N MET A 237 25.48 5.98 -1.75
CA MET A 237 25.82 5.08 -2.84
C MET A 237 24.54 4.53 -3.45
N THR A 238 24.34 4.83 -4.73
CA THR A 238 23.23 4.31 -5.53
C THR A 238 23.79 3.41 -6.62
N ARG A 239 23.30 2.17 -6.68
CA ARG A 239 23.53 1.24 -7.79
C ARG A 239 22.19 0.99 -8.45
N SER A 240 22.12 1.18 -9.77
CA SER A 240 20.93 0.93 -10.56
C SER A 240 21.30 0.01 -11.71
N GLU A 241 20.54 -1.06 -11.87
CA GLU A 241 20.70 -2.04 -12.94
C GLU A 241 19.34 -2.26 -13.60
N GLN A 242 19.34 -2.43 -14.91
CA GLN A 242 18.15 -2.73 -15.67
C GLN A 242 18.50 -3.72 -16.77
N ASP A 243 17.89 -4.90 -16.70
CA ASP A 243 18.07 -5.97 -17.65
C ASP A 243 16.77 -6.17 -18.43
N VAL A 244 16.92 -6.44 -19.73
CA VAL A 244 15.81 -6.87 -20.60
C VAL A 244 16.15 -8.29 -21.03
N ASN A 245 15.49 -9.27 -20.44
CA ASN A 245 15.71 -10.68 -20.78
C ASN A 245 15.04 -10.96 -22.12
N ARG A 246 15.78 -10.75 -23.21
CA ARG A 246 15.38 -11.14 -24.56
C ARG A 246 15.62 -12.63 -24.76
N GLU A 247 14.83 -13.48 -24.12
CA GLU A 247 14.70 -14.88 -24.53
C GLU A 247 13.26 -15.11 -25.01
N SER A 248 13.09 -15.03 -26.34
CA SER A 248 11.90 -15.44 -27.09
C SER A 248 12.18 -16.72 -27.84
#